data_AF-A0A847Z0D3-F1
#
_entry.id   AF-A0A847Z0D3-F1
#
_cell.length_a   1.000
_cell.length_b   1.000
_cell.length_c   1.000
_cell.angle_alpha   90.00
_cell.angle_beta   90.00
_cell.angle_gamma   90.00
#
_symmetry.space_group_name_H-M   'P 1'
#
loop_
_entity.id
_entity.type
_entity.pdbx_description
1 polymer ?
#
loop_
_entity_poly.entity_id
_entity_poly.type
_entity_poly.pdbx_seq_one_letter_code
_entity_poly.pdbx_strand_id
1 'polypeptide(L)'
;MSGKIEQLKNIIQNHAGIESSDKEKLIEAVAKLNDQAADYLIFLAENNPENLARINQYFKAKSEVFATQDPEKIKSFLDKHYRELLDEASQEEN
;
A
#
# COMPACT_ATOMS: atom_id res chain seq x y z
N MET A 1 -10.48 8.09 14.85
CA MET A 1 -10.04 7.10 13.84
C MET A 1 -10.41 7.67 12.49
N SER A 2 -9.47 7.84 11.56
CA SER A 2 -9.75 8.49 10.27
C SER A 2 -10.45 7.51 9.32
N GLY A 3 -11.47 7.98 8.59
CA GLY A 3 -12.23 7.15 7.65
C GLY A 3 -11.37 6.56 6.53
N LYS A 4 -10.23 7.18 6.21
CA LYS A 4 -9.27 6.70 5.21
C LYS A 4 -8.57 5.41 5.65
N ILE A 5 -8.15 5.36 6.91
CA ILE A 5 -7.52 4.15 7.46
C ILE A 5 -8.51 2.98 7.45
N GLU A 6 -9.79 3.22 7.76
CA GLU A 6 -10.82 2.18 7.69
C GLU A 6 -11.11 1.73 6.25
N GLN A 7 -11.15 2.66 5.29
CA GLN A 7 -11.28 2.34 3.86
C GLN A 7 -10.13 1.44 3.40
N LEU A 8 -8.88 1.80 3.72
CA LEU A 8 -7.70 1.02 3.34
C LEU A 8 -7.72 -0.38 3.96
N LYS A 9 -8.10 -0.49 5.23
CA LYS A 9 -8.28 -1.80 5.88
C LYS A 9 -9.31 -2.66 5.18
N ASN A 10 -10.44 -2.06 4.77
CA ASN A 10 -11.49 -2.77 4.05
C ASN A 10 -11.00 -3.26 2.68
N ILE A 11 -10.23 -2.45 1.95
CA ILE A 11 -9.60 -2.84 0.69
C ILE A 11 -8.68 -4.05 0.90
N ILE A 12 -7.84 -4.02 1.95
CA ILE A 12 -6.95 -5.14 2.31
C ILE A 12 -7.73 -6.40 2.67
N GLN A 13 -8.78 -6.29 3.49
CA GLN A 13 -9.58 -7.43 3.91
C GLN A 13 -10.25 -8.14 2.73
N ASN A 14 -10.76 -7.38 1.77
CA ASN A 14 -11.46 -7.92 0.61
C ASN A 14 -10.53 -8.30 -0.56
N HIS A 15 -9.23 -8.06 -0.45
CA HIS A 15 -8.30 -8.38 -1.52
C HIS A 15 -8.14 -9.90 -1.72
N ALA A 16 -8.43 -10.40 -2.92
CA ALA A 16 -8.43 -11.84 -3.20
C ALA A 16 -7.01 -12.48 -3.22
N GLY A 17 -5.97 -11.70 -3.54
CA GLY A 17 -4.59 -12.18 -3.71
C GLY A 17 -3.68 -12.08 -2.49
N ILE A 18 -4.19 -11.70 -1.30
CA ILE A 18 -3.39 -11.62 -0.08
C ILE A 18 -3.86 -12.70 0.90
N GLU A 19 -2.94 -13.46 1.47
CA GLU A 19 -3.26 -14.49 2.47
C GLU A 19 -3.82 -13.87 3.76
N SER A 20 -4.72 -14.55 4.46
CA SER A 20 -5.37 -14.01 5.66
C SER A 20 -4.38 -13.56 6.74
N SER A 21 -3.30 -14.31 6.94
CA SER A 21 -2.22 -14.00 7.89
C SER A 21 -1.44 -12.73 7.53
N ASP A 22 -1.37 -12.40 6.24
CA ASP A 22 -0.75 -11.19 5.74
C ASP A 22 -1.69 -9.99 5.80
N LYS A 23 -2.98 -10.22 5.54
CA LYS A 23 -4.01 -9.19 5.67
C LYS A 23 -3.99 -8.58 7.07
N GLU A 24 -3.92 -9.41 8.10
CA GLU A 24 -3.85 -8.94 9.49
C GLU A 24 -2.62 -8.07 9.74
N LYS A 25 -1.43 -8.54 9.33
CA LYS A 25 -0.17 -7.78 9.50
C LYS A 25 -0.19 -6.46 8.74
N LEU A 26 -0.71 -6.48 7.51
CA LEU A 26 -0.82 -5.29 6.69
C LEU A 26 -1.83 -4.31 7.30
N ILE A 27 -2.97 -4.78 7.80
CA ILE A 27 -3.97 -3.98 8.53
C ILE A 27 -3.37 -3.32 9.77
N GLU A 28 -2.58 -4.05 10.56
CA GLU A 28 -1.88 -3.51 11.72
C GLU A 28 -0.84 -2.45 11.33
N ALA A 29 -0.14 -2.68 10.22
CA ALA A 29 0.87 -1.76 9.73
C ALA A 29 0.25 -0.47 9.18
N VAL A 30 -0.81 -0.58 8.38
CA VAL A 30 -1.53 0.59 7.86
C VAL A 30 -2.28 1.34 8.96
N ALA A 31 -2.67 0.68 10.06
CA ALA A 31 -3.30 1.33 11.21
C ALA A 31 -2.40 2.37 11.90
N LYS A 32 -1.08 2.28 11.70
CA LYS A 32 -0.07 3.21 12.24
C LYS A 32 0.29 4.32 11.25
N LEU A 33 -0.24 4.28 10.03
CA LEU A 33 0.00 5.31 9.03
C LEU A 33 -0.82 6.56 9.33
N ASN A 34 -0.32 7.69 8.83
CA ASN A 34 -1.09 8.93 8.77
C ASN A 34 -2.04 8.94 7.57
N ASP A 35 -2.98 9.89 7.58
CA ASP A 35 -4.02 9.99 6.56
C ASP A 35 -3.48 10.19 5.14
N GLN A 36 -2.36 10.92 4.97
CA GLN A 36 -1.74 11.13 3.66
C GLN A 36 -1.15 9.85 3.08
N ALA A 37 -0.45 9.06 3.89
CA ALA A 37 0.07 7.76 3.46
C ALA A 37 -1.06 6.77 3.18
N ALA A 38 -2.14 6.81 3.97
CA ALA A 38 -3.33 6.01 3.72
C ALA A 38 -4.00 6.39 2.38
N ASP A 39 -4.16 7.69 2.10
CA ASP A 39 -4.76 8.17 0.85
C ASP A 39 -3.96 7.73 -0.39
N TYR A 40 -2.62 7.79 -0.30
CA TYR A 40 -1.74 7.31 -1.36
C TYR A 40 -1.88 5.80 -1.59
N LEU A 41 -1.91 5.00 -0.53
CA LEU A 41 -2.08 3.54 -0.65
C LEU A 41 -3.46 3.16 -1.19
N ILE A 42 -4.51 3.88 -0.80
CA ILE A 42 -5.86 3.72 -1.35
C ILE A 42 -5.85 3.99 -2.85
N PHE A 43 -5.31 5.13 -3.27
CA PHE A 43 -5.19 5.48 -4.69
C PHE A 43 -4.49 4.36 -5.48
N LEU A 44 -3.37 3.84 -4.98
CA LEU A 44 -2.64 2.78 -5.66
C LEU A 44 -3.44 1.47 -5.75
N ALA A 45 -4.13 1.09 -4.68
CA ALA A 45 -4.94 -0.13 -4.63
C ALA A 45 -6.21 -0.04 -5.48
N GLU A 46 -6.80 1.15 -5.58
CA GLU A 46 -7.98 1.41 -6.43
C GLU A 46 -7.62 1.45 -7.92
N ASN A 47 -6.43 1.97 -8.29
CA ASN A 47 -5.97 1.98 -9.68
C ASN A 47 -5.61 0.58 -10.20
N ASN A 48 -4.93 -0.23 -9.38
CA ASN A 48 -4.65 -1.62 -9.73
C ASN A 48 -4.65 -2.48 -8.45
N PRO A 49 -5.56 -3.46 -8.30
CA PRO A 49 -5.58 -4.33 -7.12
C PRO A 49 -4.25 -5.04 -6.86
N GLU A 50 -3.51 -5.44 -7.90
CA GLU A 50 -2.21 -6.12 -7.75
C GLU A 50 -1.16 -5.26 -7.02
N ASN A 51 -1.31 -3.94 -7.05
CA ASN A 51 -0.48 -3.01 -6.29
C ASN A 51 -0.54 -3.32 -4.80
N LEU A 52 -1.71 -3.73 -4.29
CA LEU A 52 -1.87 -4.06 -2.87
C LEU A 52 -1.12 -5.35 -2.51
N ALA A 53 -1.10 -6.35 -3.39
CA ALA A 53 -0.29 -7.56 -3.22
C ALA A 53 1.21 -7.25 -3.22
N ARG A 54 1.66 -6.34 -4.09
CA ARG A 54 3.06 -5.87 -4.11
C ARG A 54 3.40 -5.04 -2.86
N ILE A 55 2.51 -4.13 -2.42
CA ILE A 55 2.67 -3.41 -1.15
C ILE A 55 2.85 -4.40 0.01
N ASN A 56 2.04 -5.45 0.08
CA ASN A 56 2.19 -6.51 1.08
C ASN A 56 3.58 -7.19 1.01
N GLN A 57 4.06 -7.52 -0.20
CA GLN A 57 5.40 -8.07 -0.39
C GLN A 57 6.49 -7.12 0.12
N TYR A 58 6.35 -5.81 -0.12
CA TYR A 58 7.30 -4.81 0.38
C TYR A 58 7.26 -4.64 1.89
N PHE A 59 6.07 -4.69 2.50
CA PHE A 59 5.93 -4.71 3.96
C PHE A 59 6.67 -5.90 4.59
N LYS A 60 6.61 -7.08 3.95
CA LYS A 60 7.37 -8.26 4.37
C LYS A 60 8.87 -8.11 4.17
N ALA A 61 9.30 -7.61 3.02
CA ALA A 61 10.71 -7.56 2.63
C ALA A 61 11.49 -6.41 3.29
N LYS A 62 10.83 -5.29 3.59
CA LYS A 62 11.46 -4.04 4.03
C LYS A 62 10.68 -3.38 5.16
N SER A 63 10.39 -4.12 6.23
CA SER A 63 9.65 -3.60 7.38
C SER A 63 10.32 -2.37 8.02
N GLU A 64 11.64 -2.21 7.88
CA GLU A 64 12.38 -1.06 8.43
C GLU A 64 11.92 0.29 7.88
N VAL A 65 11.60 0.37 6.57
CA VAL A 65 11.13 1.64 5.96
C VAL A 65 9.76 2.01 6.50
N PHE A 66 8.85 1.04 6.59
CA PHE A 66 7.52 1.26 7.15
C PHE A 66 7.55 1.46 8.67
N ALA A 67 8.54 0.90 9.36
CA ALA A 67 8.76 1.11 10.78
C ALA A 67 9.19 2.55 11.10
N THR A 68 9.76 3.28 10.15
CA THR A 68 10.09 4.71 10.34
C THR A 68 8.85 5.60 10.49
N GLN A 69 7.68 5.14 10.06
CA GLN A 69 6.41 5.90 10.01
C GLN A 69 6.54 7.25 9.26
N ASP A 70 7.60 7.44 8.50
CA ASP A 70 7.90 8.66 7.78
C ASP A 70 7.20 8.61 6.41
N PRO A 71 6.17 9.45 6.18
CA PRO A 71 5.39 9.42 4.95
C PRO A 71 6.24 9.74 3.72
N GLU A 72 7.27 10.57 3.82
CA GLU A 72 8.15 10.87 2.69
C GLU A 72 9.06 9.69 2.35
N LYS A 73 9.55 8.96 3.36
CA LYS A 73 10.34 7.74 3.12
C LYS A 73 9.48 6.61 2.58
N ILE A 74 8.28 6.41 3.13
CA ILE A 74 7.33 5.42 2.64
C ILE A 74 6.94 5.76 1.21
N LYS A 75 6.58 7.03 0.94
CA LYS A 75 6.27 7.49 -0.41
C LYS A 75 7.46 7.33 -1.35
N SER A 76 8.67 7.78 -0.99
CA SER A 76 9.85 7.70 -1.86
C SER A 76 10.29 6.25 -2.13
N PHE A 77 10.18 5.37 -1.12
CA PHE A 77 10.43 3.94 -1.27
C PHE A 77 9.40 3.29 -2.18
N LEU A 78 8.12 3.57 -1.92
CA LEU A 78 7.04 3.13 -2.78
C LEU A 78 7.27 3.70 -4.18
N ASP A 79 7.31 5.01 -4.42
CA ASP A 79 7.57 5.69 -5.70
C ASP A 79 8.79 5.15 -6.45
N LYS A 80 9.90 4.84 -5.78
CA LYS A 80 11.09 4.27 -6.42
C LYS A 80 10.83 2.85 -6.96
N HIS A 81 10.08 2.06 -6.21
CA HIS A 81 9.64 0.72 -6.60
C HIS A 81 8.33 0.74 -7.41
N TYR A 82 7.62 1.87 -7.40
CA TYR A 82 6.33 2.13 -8.04
C TYR A 82 6.49 2.81 -9.38
N ARG A 83 7.57 3.53 -9.66
CA ARG A 83 7.84 4.03 -11.02
C ARG A 83 7.89 2.87 -12.02
N GLU A 84 8.38 1.71 -11.62
CA GLU A 84 8.31 0.48 -12.43
C GLU A 84 6.89 -0.11 -12.55
N LEU A 85 5.96 0.25 -11.67
CA LEU A 85 4.54 -0.17 -11.66
C LEU A 85 3.60 0.80 -12.38
N LEU A 86 3.86 2.10 -12.23
CA LEU A 86 3.11 3.19 -12.85
C LEU A 86 3.50 3.38 -14.31
N ASP A 87 4.76 3.12 -14.70
CA ASP A 87 5.11 3.04 -16.12
C ASP A 87 4.24 1.97 -16.81
N GLU A 88 4.05 0.78 -16.22
CA GLU A 88 3.17 -0.26 -16.80
C GLU A 88 1.70 0.19 -16.89
N ALA A 89 1.14 0.84 -15.85
CA ALA A 89 -0.25 1.32 -15.86
C ALA A 89 -0.48 2.56 -16.76
N SER A 90 0.55 3.36 -17.03
CA SER A 90 0.47 4.58 -17.83
C SER A 90 0.82 4.36 -19.31
N GLN A 91 1.41 3.21 -19.66
CA GLN A 91 1.72 2.84 -21.05
C GLN A 91 0.53 2.22 -21.82
N GLU A 92 -0.59 1.92 -21.16
CA GLU A 92 -1.84 1.47 -21.83
C GLU A 92 -2.76 2.63 -22.31
N GLU A 93 -2.35 3.89 -22.19
CA GLU A 93 -3.05 5.07 -22.73
C GLU A 93 -2.29 5.80 -23.87
N ASN A 94 -1.58 5.07 -24.75
CA ASN A 94 -1.10 5.62 -26.05
C ASN A 94 -1.44 4.72 -27.24
#